data_AF-X1B7E6-F1
#
_entry.id   AF-X1B7E6-F1
#
_cell.length_a   1.000
_cell.length_b   1.000
_cell.length_c   1.000
_cell.angle_alpha   90.00
_cell.angle_beta   90.00
_cell.angle_gamma   90.00
#
_symmetry.space_group_name_H-M   'P 1'
#
loop_
_entity.id
_entity.type
_entity.pdbx_description
1 polymer ?
#
loop_
_entity_poly.entity_id
_entity_poly.type
_entity_poly.pdbx_seq_one_letter_code
_entity_poly.pdbx_strand_id
1 'polypeptide(L)'
;MDLSLVGLVIGVIIVFVILYLRFGHELKDRAKSRLERREQFGEEYDRYKDEHNNPYIPDFIEKHPGRSFALLIILIVLAVTVADCFHAVPPGHRGVLVTMGKVEPVNLDEGLQFKLPFVQKIVDMKVTLEKEEVTESTASSDLQEIKTTLTVHFNVMPDHAWKMYQNMRKDYHSL
;
A
#
# COMPACT_ATOMS: atom_id res chain seq x y z
N MET A 1 -3.87 -12.31 3.94
CA MET A 1 -4.36 -11.31 2.97
C MET A 1 -5.79 -11.05 3.37
N ASP A 2 -6.06 -9.89 3.95
CA ASP A 2 -7.30 -9.62 4.67
C ASP A 2 -8.47 -9.42 3.69
N LEU A 3 -9.63 -9.98 4.01
CA LEU A 3 -10.83 -9.95 3.18
C LEU A 3 -11.29 -8.51 2.84
N SER A 4 -10.93 -7.54 3.70
CA SER A 4 -11.15 -6.10 3.50
C SER A 4 -10.33 -5.52 2.34
N LEU A 5 -9.08 -5.97 2.17
CA LEU A 5 -8.20 -5.51 1.09
C LEU A 5 -8.71 -5.99 -0.27
N VAL A 6 -9.12 -7.26 -0.35
CA VAL A 6 -9.67 -7.86 -1.58
C VAL A 6 -11.00 -7.18 -1.96
N GLY A 7 -11.87 -6.91 -1.00
CA GLY A 7 -13.12 -6.19 -1.23
C GLY A 7 -12.91 -4.76 -1.72
N LEU A 8 -11.93 -4.03 -1.18
CA LEU A 8 -11.58 -2.68 -1.62
C LEU A 8 -11.06 -2.68 -3.06
N VAL A 9 -10.16 -3.61 -3.39
CA VAL A 9 -9.60 -3.75 -4.75
C VAL A 9 -10.71 -4.04 -5.77
N ILE A 10 -11.62 -4.96 -5.47
CA ILE A 10 -12.75 -5.29 -6.34
C ILE A 10 -13.69 -4.08 -6.49
N GLY A 11 -14.00 -3.38 -5.39
CA GLY A 11 -14.83 -2.17 -5.42
C GLY A 11 -14.23 -1.07 -6.30
N VAL A 12 -12.91 -0.85 -6.21
CA VAL A 12 -12.19 0.10 -7.05
C VAL A 12 -12.26 -0.31 -8.52
N ILE A 13 -12.05 -1.59 -8.85
CA ILE A 13 -12.16 -2.09 -10.22
C ILE A 13 -13.58 -1.85 -10.77
N ILE A 14 -14.62 -2.14 -10.00
CA ILE A 14 -16.02 -1.93 -10.42
C ILE A 14 -16.29 -0.44 -10.66
N VAL A 15 -15.81 0.46 -9.80
CA VAL A 15 -15.96 1.90 -9.98
C VAL A 15 -15.26 2.37 -11.26
N PHE A 16 -14.03 1.89 -11.53
CA PHE A 16 -13.33 2.20 -12.77
C PHE A 16 -14.08 1.64 -13.99
N VAL A 17 -14.63 0.44 -13.94
CA VAL A 17 -15.44 -0.14 -15.04
C VAL A 17 -16.71 0.67 -15.27
N ILE A 18 -17.41 1.11 -14.21
CA ILE A 18 -18.60 1.95 -14.32
C ILE A 18 -18.24 3.33 -14.88
N LEU A 19 -17.15 3.95 -14.42
CA LEU A 19 -16.64 5.19 -14.98
C LEU A 19 -16.30 5.04 -16.46
N TYR A 20 -15.67 3.92 -16.85
CA TYR A 20 -15.37 3.63 -18.25
C TYR A 20 -16.64 3.50 -19.09
N LEU A 21 -17.62 2.72 -18.63
CA LEU A 21 -18.88 2.52 -19.35
C LEU A 21 -19.70 3.80 -19.47
N ARG A 22 -19.75 4.61 -18.40
CA ARG A 22 -20.51 5.86 -18.36
C ARG A 22 -19.83 6.96 -19.18
N PHE A 23 -18.54 7.17 -18.99
CA PHE A 23 -17.81 8.28 -19.61
C PHE A 23 -17.35 7.96 -21.04
N GLY A 24 -17.05 6.69 -21.34
CA GLY A 24 -16.58 6.26 -22.65
C GLY A 24 -17.63 6.41 -23.76
N HIS A 25 -18.92 6.22 -23.44
CA HIS A 25 -20.00 6.42 -24.40
C HIS A 25 -20.15 7.90 -24.76
N GLU A 26 -20.16 8.78 -23.75
CA GLU A 26 -20.27 10.24 -23.94
C GLU A 26 -19.12 10.79 -24.81
N LEU A 27 -17.89 10.31 -24.61
CA LEU A 27 -16.75 10.74 -25.41
C LEU A 27 -16.87 10.34 -26.89
N LYS A 28 -17.43 9.16 -27.16
CA LYS A 28 -17.61 8.68 -28.54
C LYS A 28 -18.72 9.44 -29.27
N ASP A 29 -19.79 9.78 -28.57
CA ASP A 29 -20.88 10.60 -29.11
C ASP A 29 -20.39 12.02 -29.43
N ARG A 30 -19.57 12.60 -28.56
CA ARG A 30 -18.90 13.90 -28.79
C ARG A 30 -17.92 13.86 -29.96
N ALA A 31 -17.16 12.77 -30.12
CA ALA A 31 -16.27 12.61 -31.25
C ALA A 31 -17.05 12.61 -32.58
N LYS A 32 -18.23 11.96 -32.59
CA LYS A 32 -19.09 11.86 -33.77
C LYS A 32 -19.71 13.21 -34.13
N SER A 33 -20.27 13.94 -33.16
CA SER A 33 -20.85 15.26 -33.42
C SER A 33 -19.82 16.27 -33.91
N ARG A 34 -18.57 16.20 -33.43
CA ARG A 34 -17.45 17.02 -33.94
C ARG A 34 -17.08 16.70 -35.38
N LEU A 35 -17.08 15.41 -35.76
CA LEU A 35 -16.83 14.99 -37.14
C LEU A 35 -17.94 15.52 -38.06
N GLU A 36 -19.19 15.39 -37.66
CA GLU A 36 -20.35 15.92 -38.40
C GLU A 36 -20.29 17.45 -38.55
N ARG A 37 -19.89 18.18 -37.50
CA ARG A 37 -19.72 19.65 -37.56
C ARG A 37 -18.56 20.05 -38.48
N ARG A 38 -17.45 19.31 -38.46
CA ARG A 38 -16.33 19.52 -39.40
C ARG A 38 -16.73 19.27 -40.84
N GLU A 39 -17.57 18.27 -41.10
CA GLU A 39 -18.12 18.01 -42.43
C GLU A 39 -19.08 19.14 -42.88
N GLN A 40 -19.86 19.70 -41.96
CA GLN A 40 -20.80 20.80 -42.27
C GLN A 40 -20.12 22.15 -42.52
N PHE A 41 -19.10 22.49 -41.72
CA PHE A 41 -18.48 23.83 -41.72
C PHE A 41 -17.09 23.85 -42.37
N GLY A 42 -16.52 22.70 -42.77
CA GLY A 42 -15.25 22.63 -43.49
C GLY A 42 -14.09 23.31 -42.76
N GLU A 43 -13.31 24.12 -43.47
CA GLU A 43 -12.19 24.89 -42.90
C GLU A 43 -12.64 26.04 -41.97
N GLU A 44 -13.92 26.39 -41.98
CA GLU A 44 -14.48 27.45 -41.13
C GLU A 44 -14.84 26.93 -39.72
N TYR A 45 -14.80 25.61 -39.50
CA TYR A 45 -15.06 25.01 -38.19
C TYR A 45 -13.94 25.30 -37.19
N ASP A 46 -14.18 26.21 -36.24
CA ASP A 46 -13.30 26.45 -35.10
C ASP A 46 -13.84 25.73 -33.84
N ARG A 47 -13.06 24.76 -33.34
CA ARG A 47 -13.40 23.99 -32.13
C ARG A 47 -13.59 24.90 -30.91
N TYR A 48 -12.83 25.99 -30.78
CA TYR A 48 -12.87 26.84 -29.60
C TYR A 48 -14.07 27.79 -29.57
N LYS A 49 -14.73 27.98 -30.73
CA LYS A 49 -15.95 28.80 -30.87
C LYS A 49 -17.24 27.97 -30.79
N ASP A 50 -17.10 26.66 -30.65
CA ASP A 50 -18.23 25.73 -30.54
C ASP A 50 -18.79 25.74 -29.11
N GLU A 51 -19.91 26.42 -28.89
CA GLU A 51 -20.56 26.53 -27.57
C GLU A 51 -21.09 25.19 -27.03
N HIS A 52 -21.39 24.24 -27.92
CA HIS A 52 -21.95 22.94 -27.54
C HIS A 52 -20.86 21.91 -27.23
N ASN A 53 -19.60 22.34 -27.17
CA ASN A 53 -18.45 21.47 -27.12
C ASN A 53 -17.40 21.98 -26.11
N ASN A 54 -16.71 21.07 -25.43
CA ASN A 54 -15.60 21.42 -24.54
C ASN A 54 -14.28 21.30 -25.32
N PRO A 55 -13.66 22.41 -25.74
CA PRO A 55 -12.49 22.39 -26.62
C PRO A 55 -11.21 21.86 -25.94
N TYR A 56 -11.20 21.79 -24.60
CA TYR A 56 -10.03 21.35 -23.83
C TYR A 56 -9.82 19.84 -23.82
N ILE A 57 -10.81 19.06 -24.30
CA ILE A 57 -10.66 17.61 -24.43
C ILE A 57 -9.94 17.30 -25.75
N PRO A 58 -8.75 16.66 -25.69
CA PRO A 58 -7.97 16.38 -26.89
C PRO A 58 -8.53 15.19 -27.69
N ASP A 59 -8.38 15.25 -29.02
CA ASP A 59 -8.98 14.31 -29.97
C ASP A 59 -8.62 12.84 -29.74
N PHE A 60 -7.42 12.57 -29.23
CA PHE A 60 -6.96 11.21 -28.96
C PHE A 60 -7.75 10.53 -27.83
N ILE A 61 -8.28 11.31 -26.87
CA ILE A 61 -9.13 10.81 -25.78
C ILE A 61 -10.52 10.47 -26.30
N GLU A 62 -11.08 11.32 -27.16
CA GLU A 62 -12.43 11.17 -27.69
C GLU A 62 -12.57 10.05 -28.71
N LYS A 63 -11.59 9.93 -29.62
CA LYS A 63 -11.60 8.92 -30.68
C LYS A 63 -11.33 7.52 -30.13
N HIS A 64 -10.55 7.41 -29.07
CA HIS A 64 -10.15 6.15 -28.45
C HIS A 64 -10.26 6.18 -26.91
N PRO A 65 -11.48 6.24 -26.36
CA PRO A 65 -11.70 6.36 -24.92
C PRO A 65 -11.13 5.16 -24.14
N GLY A 66 -11.19 3.95 -24.72
CA GLY A 66 -10.60 2.72 -24.15
C GLY A 66 -9.08 2.77 -23.97
N ARG A 67 -8.34 3.31 -24.94
CA ARG A 67 -6.88 3.38 -24.87
C ARG A 67 -6.43 4.40 -23.83
N SER A 68 -7.09 5.56 -23.80
CA SER A 68 -6.78 6.63 -22.84
C SER A 68 -7.09 6.20 -21.41
N PHE A 69 -8.18 5.48 -21.20
CA PHE A 69 -8.52 4.92 -19.88
C PHE A 69 -7.55 3.83 -19.43
N ALA A 70 -7.14 2.94 -20.33
CA ALA A 70 -6.12 1.93 -20.04
C ALA A 70 -4.77 2.57 -19.66
N LEU A 71 -4.36 3.63 -20.37
CA LEU A 71 -3.16 4.39 -20.03
C LEU A 71 -3.25 5.05 -18.64
N LEU A 72 -4.40 5.61 -18.30
CA LEU A 72 -4.63 6.18 -16.97
C LEU A 72 -4.52 5.11 -15.87
N ILE A 73 -5.11 3.93 -16.08
CA ILE A 73 -4.96 2.81 -15.13
C ILE A 73 -3.51 2.39 -15.00
N ILE A 74 -2.78 2.23 -16.10
CA ILE A 74 -1.36 1.86 -16.08
C ILE A 74 -0.55 2.89 -15.29
N LEU A 75 -0.82 4.19 -15.49
CA LEU A 75 -0.13 5.26 -14.77
C LEU A 75 -0.42 5.24 -13.27
N ILE A 76 -1.67 4.96 -12.88
CA ILE A 76 -2.06 4.83 -11.47
C ILE A 76 -1.37 3.61 -10.84
N VAL A 77 -1.39 2.46 -11.50
CA VAL A 77 -0.74 1.24 -11.02
C VAL A 77 0.77 1.46 -10.86
N LEU A 78 1.41 2.13 -11.82
CA LEU A 78 2.81 2.51 -11.73
C LEU A 78 3.08 3.42 -10.53
N ALA A 79 2.26 4.45 -10.33
CA ALA A 79 2.40 5.39 -9.21
C ALA A 79 2.26 4.68 -7.85
N VAL A 80 1.29 3.77 -7.71
CA VAL A 80 1.11 2.96 -6.50
C VAL A 80 2.31 2.04 -6.27
N THR A 81 2.84 1.43 -7.33
CA THR A 81 4.00 0.54 -7.23
C THR A 81 5.24 1.29 -6.77
N VAL A 82 5.46 2.50 -7.28
CA VAL A 82 6.58 3.37 -6.85
C VAL A 82 6.40 3.82 -5.40
N ALA A 83 5.18 4.14 -4.98
CA ALA A 83 4.91 4.53 -3.60
C ALA A 83 5.15 3.37 -2.61
N ASP A 84 4.79 2.13 -2.98
CA ASP A 84 5.05 0.95 -2.13
C ASP A 84 6.55 0.62 -2.03
N CYS A 85 7.43 1.14 -2.89
CA CYS A 85 8.87 0.98 -2.72
C CYS A 85 9.41 1.62 -1.43
N PHE A 86 8.69 2.58 -0.86
CA PHE A 86 9.12 3.33 0.32
C PHE A 86 8.42 2.81 1.57
N HIS A 87 9.21 2.44 2.59
CA HIS A 87 8.70 2.07 3.91
C HIS A 87 9.40 2.91 4.97
N ALA A 88 8.62 3.61 5.80
CA ALA A 88 9.16 4.37 6.91
C ALA A 88 9.16 3.51 8.18
N VAL A 89 10.35 3.15 8.65
CA VAL A 89 10.53 2.42 9.92
C VAL A 89 10.34 3.42 11.07
N PRO A 90 9.40 3.17 12.00
CA PRO A 90 9.15 4.07 13.11
C PRO A 90 10.33 4.12 14.09
N PRO A 91 10.49 5.21 14.85
CA PRO A 91 11.55 5.32 15.85
C PRO A 91 11.42 4.22 16.92
N GLY A 92 12.55 3.79 17.45
CA GLY A 92 12.60 2.72 18.46
C GLY A 92 12.32 1.32 17.88
N HIS A 93 12.33 1.19 16.55
CA HIS A 93 12.22 -0.07 15.84
C HIS A 93 13.40 -0.24 14.87
N ARG A 94 13.71 -1.49 14.54
CA ARG A 94 14.62 -1.87 13.46
C ARG A 94 13.85 -2.65 12.41
N GLY A 95 14.05 -2.28 11.15
CA GLY A 95 13.42 -2.96 10.03
C GLY A 95 14.18 -4.25 9.71
N VAL A 96 13.52 -5.39 9.80
CA VAL A 96 14.07 -6.68 9.34
C VAL A 96 13.66 -6.90 7.90
N LEU A 97 14.64 -7.03 7.01
CA LEU A 97 14.40 -7.26 5.59
C LEU A 97 14.11 -8.75 5.33
N VAL A 98 12.95 -9.01 4.75
CA VAL A 98 12.49 -10.35 4.38
C VAL A 98 12.29 -10.41 2.86
N THR A 99 13.14 -11.16 2.18
CA THR A 99 13.13 -11.33 0.73
C THR A 99 12.55 -12.70 0.39
N MET A 100 11.34 -12.75 -0.18
CA MET A 100 10.62 -14.00 -0.51
C MET A 100 10.60 -15.05 0.63
N GLY A 101 10.47 -14.60 1.88
CA GLY A 101 10.44 -15.46 3.07
C GLY A 101 11.81 -15.77 3.68
N LYS A 102 12.90 -15.36 3.05
CA LYS A 102 14.24 -15.40 3.64
C LYS A 102 14.51 -14.14 4.43
N VAL A 103 14.91 -14.29 5.70
CA VAL A 103 15.39 -13.18 6.51
C VAL A 103 16.82 -12.85 6.09
N GLU A 104 17.06 -11.61 5.69
CA GLU A 104 18.42 -11.15 5.41
C GLU A 104 19.13 -10.75 6.72
N PRO A 105 20.44 -11.03 6.86
CA PRO A 105 21.20 -10.70 8.07
C PRO A 105 21.60 -9.21 8.11
N VAL A 106 20.67 -8.34 7.71
CA VAL A 106 20.84 -6.89 7.65
C VAL A 106 19.66 -6.27 8.40
N ASN A 107 19.97 -5.41 9.37
CA ASN A 107 18.96 -4.61 10.06
C ASN A 107 18.95 -3.23 9.42
N LEU A 108 17.75 -2.78 9.03
CA LEU A 108 17.52 -1.44 8.54
C LEU A 108 17.28 -0.51 9.74
N ASP A 109 17.93 0.65 9.68
CA ASP A 109 17.75 1.70 10.68
C ASP A 109 16.36 2.35 10.57
N GLU A 110 15.99 3.05 11.65
CA GLU A 110 14.79 3.89 11.68
C GLU A 110 14.82 4.99 10.62
N GLY A 111 13.66 5.36 10.09
CA GLY A 111 13.53 6.34 9.00
C GLY A 111 13.09 5.72 7.67
N LEU A 112 13.31 6.48 6.58
CA LEU A 112 12.84 6.11 5.25
C LEU A 112 13.77 5.05 4.65
N GLN A 113 13.22 3.87 4.40
CA GLN A 113 13.92 2.74 3.80
C GLN A 113 13.32 2.38 2.44
N PHE A 114 14.18 1.93 1.53
CA PHE A 114 13.78 1.46 0.21
C PHE A 114 13.65 -0.05 0.21
N LYS A 115 12.51 -0.57 -0.26
CA LYS A 115 12.27 -1.99 -0.51
C LYS A 115 11.81 -2.18 -1.95
N LEU A 116 12.13 -3.34 -2.51
CA LEU A 116 11.55 -3.76 -3.77
C LEU A 116 10.10 -4.22 -3.54
N PRO A 117 9.11 -3.60 -4.22
CA PRO A 117 7.71 -4.00 -4.08
C PRO A 117 7.56 -5.45 -4.55
N PHE A 118 6.63 -6.18 -3.93
CA PHE A 118 6.34 -7.61 -4.14
C PHE A 118 7.37 -8.63 -3.65
N VAL A 119 8.68 -8.36 -3.78
CA VAL A 119 9.74 -9.34 -3.46
C VAL A 119 10.22 -9.18 -2.02
N GLN A 120 10.32 -7.93 -1.56
CA GLN A 120 10.88 -7.59 -0.26
C GLN A 120 9.79 -7.04 0.67
N LYS A 121 9.87 -7.46 1.93
CA LYS A 121 9.02 -6.97 3.01
C LYS A 121 9.91 -6.50 4.15
N ILE A 122 9.65 -5.31 4.66
CA ILE A 122 10.27 -4.81 5.88
C ILE A 122 9.33 -5.13 7.04
N VAL A 123 9.86 -5.77 8.08
CA VAL A 123 9.12 -6.08 9.30
C VAL A 123 9.73 -5.28 10.44
N ASP A 124 8.95 -4.38 11.02
CA ASP A 124 9.40 -3.55 12.12
C ASP A 124 9.47 -4.37 13.40
N MET A 125 10.68 -4.48 13.96
CA MET A 125 10.99 -5.12 15.23
C MET A 125 11.27 -4.06 16.28
N LYS A 126 10.55 -4.09 17.40
CA LYS A 126 10.72 -3.13 18.47
C LYS A 126 12.03 -3.41 19.23
N VAL A 127 12.82 -2.36 19.46
CA VAL A 127 14.12 -2.45 20.16
C VAL A 127 14.16 -1.59 21.44
N THR A 128 13.06 -0.91 21.76
CA THR A 128 12.90 -0.17 23.01
C THR A 128 12.74 -1.10 24.20
N LEU A 129 12.99 -0.59 25.41
CA LEU A 129 12.76 -1.30 26.67
C LEU A 129 11.29 -1.71 26.81
N GLU A 130 11.07 -2.98 27.12
CA GLU A 130 9.77 -3.56 27.41
C GLU A 130 9.79 -4.19 28.80
N LYS A 131 8.62 -4.24 29.43
CA LYS A 131 8.43 -4.87 30.73
C LYS A 131 7.38 -5.97 30.60
N GLU A 132 7.65 -7.09 31.25
CA GLU A 132 6.70 -8.18 31.38
C GLU A 132 6.57 -8.54 32.86
N GLU A 133 5.32 -8.58 33.32
CA GLU A 133 4.98 -8.81 34.72
C GLU A 133 4.36 -10.21 34.83
N VAL A 134 5.08 -11.12 35.48
CA VAL A 134 4.62 -12.49 35.75
C VAL A 134 4.25 -12.56 37.23
N THR A 135 3.00 -12.90 37.51
CA THR A 135 2.52 -13.13 38.87
C THR A 135 2.36 -14.62 39.10
N GLU A 136 3.20 -15.18 39.97
CA GLU A 136 3.09 -16.57 40.39
C GLU A 136 2.68 -16.66 41.86
N SER A 137 1.74 -17.57 42.13
CA SER A 137 1.33 -17.96 43.48
C SER A 137 1.91 -19.34 43.77
N THR A 138 2.89 -19.39 44.67
CA THR A 138 3.52 -20.65 45.09
C THR A 138 3.32 -20.86 46.60
N ALA A 139 3.10 -22.10 47.01
CA ALA A 139 3.06 -22.48 48.41
C ALA A 139 4.49 -22.57 48.97
N SER A 140 4.74 -21.82 50.05
CA SER A 140 5.98 -21.87 50.81
C SER A 140 6.20 -23.27 51.42
N SER A 141 7.44 -23.55 51.84
CA SER A 141 7.83 -24.79 52.53
C SER A 141 7.01 -25.08 53.81
N ASP A 142 6.31 -24.07 54.33
CA ASP A 142 5.45 -24.14 55.53
C ASP A 142 3.94 -24.09 55.20
N LEU A 143 3.54 -24.45 53.96
CA LEU A 143 2.15 -24.42 53.47
C LEU A 143 1.48 -23.03 53.49
N GLN A 144 2.27 -21.96 53.56
CA GLN A 144 1.79 -20.57 53.46
C GLN A 144 1.72 -20.16 51.97
N GLU A 145 0.62 -19.53 51.55
CA GLU A 145 0.48 -19.00 50.19
C GLU A 145 1.29 -17.71 50.03
N ILE A 146 2.32 -17.72 49.19
CA ILE A 146 3.11 -16.53 48.84
C ILE A 146 2.78 -16.14 47.40
N LYS A 147 2.38 -14.88 47.22
CA LYS A 147 2.18 -14.26 45.91
C LYS A 147 3.43 -13.46 45.57
N THR A 148 4.13 -13.86 44.51
CA THR A 148 5.31 -13.15 44.02
C THR A 148 4.99 -12.55 42.67
N THR A 149 5.15 -11.23 42.57
CA THR A 149 5.07 -10.51 41.30
C THR A 149 6.50 -10.22 40.83
N LEU A 150 6.90 -10.83 39.73
CA LEU A 150 8.18 -10.62 39.08
C LEU A 150 7.98 -9.71 37.88
N THR A 151 8.74 -8.61 37.80
CA THR A 151 8.80 -7.75 36.61
C THR A 151 10.15 -7.92 35.94
N VAL A 152 10.15 -8.38 34.69
CA VAL A 152 11.37 -8.51 33.88
C VAL A 152 11.40 -7.36 32.87
N HIS A 153 12.48 -6.58 32.89
CA HIS A 153 12.75 -5.57 31.87
C HIS A 153 13.71 -6.16 30.83
N PHE A 154 13.30 -6.16 29.57
CA PHE A 154 14.13 -6.67 28.47
C PHE A 154 14.03 -5.77 27.24
N ASN A 155 15.00 -5.92 26.34
CA ASN A 155 15.02 -5.25 25.06
C ASN A 155 15.70 -6.12 24.01
N VAL A 156 15.27 -6.02 22.75
CA VAL A 156 15.94 -6.67 21.63
C VAL A 156 17.18 -5.86 21.27
N MET A 157 18.34 -6.54 21.16
CA MET A 157 19.57 -5.90 20.71
C MET A 157 19.41 -5.40 19.26
N PRO A 158 19.61 -4.09 18.98
CA PRO A 158 19.39 -3.52 17.65
C PRO A 158 20.18 -4.20 16.53
N ASP A 159 21.40 -4.66 16.82
CA ASP A 159 22.29 -5.32 15.84
C ASP A 159 21.88 -6.76 15.53
N HIS A 160 21.03 -7.37 16.38
CA HIS A 160 20.64 -8.78 16.27
C HIS A 160 19.12 -8.95 16.07
N ALA A 161 18.40 -7.89 15.71
CA ALA A 161 16.96 -7.92 15.48
C ALA A 161 16.54 -8.95 14.40
N TRP A 162 17.29 -9.07 13.30
CA TRP A 162 17.04 -10.09 12.27
C TRP A 162 17.08 -11.52 12.83
N LYS A 163 18.03 -11.82 13.73
CA LYS A 163 18.21 -13.15 14.32
C LYS A 163 17.08 -13.46 15.30
N MET A 164 16.66 -12.45 16.07
CA MET A 164 15.49 -12.55 16.94
C MET A 164 14.23 -12.87 16.12
N TYR A 165 14.01 -12.15 15.03
CA TYR A 165 12.88 -12.37 14.13
C TYR A 165 12.93 -13.74 13.44
N GLN A 166 14.11 -14.22 13.06
CA GLN A 166 14.25 -15.53 12.45
C GLN A 166 13.89 -16.66 13.41
N ASN A 167 14.28 -16.54 14.68
CA ASN A 167 14.08 -17.60 15.68
C ASN A 167 12.69 -17.57 16.30
N MET A 168 12.20 -16.38 16.68
CA MET A 168 10.97 -16.21 17.47
C MET A 168 9.91 -15.34 16.78
N ARG A 169 10.17 -14.87 15.55
CA ARG A 169 9.28 -13.94 14.83
C ARG A 169 8.92 -12.73 15.69
N LYS A 170 7.64 -12.53 15.96
CA LYS A 170 7.09 -11.49 16.85
C LYS A 170 6.55 -12.06 18.16
N ASP A 171 6.70 -13.36 18.38
CA ASP A 171 6.05 -14.09 19.47
C ASP A 171 6.98 -14.24 20.69
N TYR A 172 7.96 -13.33 20.83
CA TYR A 172 8.92 -13.36 21.93
C TYR A 172 8.33 -12.93 23.28
N HIS A 173 7.03 -12.57 23.31
CA HIS A 173 6.27 -12.21 24.51
C HIS A 173 5.46 -13.36 25.12
N SER A 174 5.34 -14.49 24.44
CA SER A 174 4.58 -15.63 24.93
C SER A 174 5.53 -16.79 25.20
N LEU A 175 5.88 -16.97 26.48
CA LEU A 175 6.50 -18.18 27.01
C LEU A 175 5.45 -19.08 27.65
#